data_AF-A0A7X8V3L8-F1
#
_entry.id   AF-A0A7X8V3L8-F1
#
_cell.length_a   1.000
_cell.length_b   1.000
_cell.length_c   1.000
_cell.angle_alpha   90.00
_cell.angle_beta   90.00
_cell.angle_gamma   90.00
#
_symmetry.space_group_name_H-M   'P 1'
#
loop_
_entity.id
_entity.type
_entity.pdbx_description
1 polymer ?
#
loop_
_entity_poly.entity_id
_entity_poly.type
_entity_poly.pdbx_seq_one_letter_code
_entity_poly.pdbx_strand_id
1 'polypeptide(L)'
;MNQPVVREVKKKLQRLIYQAWEKGFQEGLLPSPGARDEIMLEAPKERAHGNFASNIAFQLAGRMRAEGQSGRAPREVAEILRER
;
A
#
# COMPACT_ATOMS: atom_id res chain seq x y z
N MET A 1 16.41 12.65 7.08
CA MET A 1 16.62 11.46 7.94
C MET A 1 17.49 10.46 7.18
N ASN A 2 18.81 10.51 7.35
CA ASN A 2 19.77 9.63 6.67
C ASN A 2 20.29 8.53 7.62
N GLN A 3 19.40 8.00 8.47
CA GLN A 3 19.76 6.90 9.37
C GLN A 3 19.61 5.57 8.62
N PRO A 4 20.65 4.72 8.56
CA PRO A 4 20.62 3.46 7.81
C PRO A 4 19.45 2.56 8.23
N VAL A 5 19.13 2.53 9.53
CA VAL A 5 18.02 1.76 10.10
C VAL A 5 16.67 2.18 9.51
N VAL A 6 16.41 3.49 9.37
CA VAL A 6 15.13 3.99 8.80
C VAL A 6 14.97 3.52 7.36
N ARG A 7 16.06 3.52 6.58
CA ARG A 7 16.05 3.05 5.19
C ARG A 7 15.77 1.55 5.10
N GLU A 8 16.36 0.75 5.98
CA GLU A 8 16.11 -0.70 6.06
C GLU A 8 14.66 -1.00 6.44
N VAL A 9 14.12 -0.30 7.44
CA VAL A 9 12.72 -0.43 7.85
C VAL A 9 11.77 -0.05 6.70
N LYS A 10 12.02 1.06 6.00
CA LYS A 10 11.22 1.44 4.83
C LYS A 10 11.23 0.35 3.75
N LYS A 11 12.40 -0.19 3.39
CA LYS A 11 12.51 -1.29 2.42
C LYS A 11 11.73 -2.53 2.86
N LYS A 12 11.82 -2.89 4.14
CA LYS A 12 11.07 -4.03 4.71
C LYS A 12 9.57 -3.79 4.64
N LEU A 13 9.10 -2.60 5.01
CA LEU A 13 7.69 -2.22 4.93
C LEU A 13 7.17 -2.24 3.49
N GLN A 14 7.92 -1.69 2.52
CA GLN A 14 7.58 -1.76 1.11
C GLN A 14 7.41 -3.21 0.64
N ARG A 15 8.34 -4.10 1.02
CA ARG A 15 8.26 -5.52 0.68
C ARG A 15 7.01 -6.18 1.27
N LEU A 16 6.69 -5.91 2.54
CA LEU A 16 5.51 -6.49 3.20
C LEU A 16 4.21 -6.00 2.55
N ILE A 17 4.11 -4.71 2.26
CA ILE A 17 2.93 -4.13 1.57
C ILE A 17 2.79 -4.73 0.17
N TYR A 18 3.89 -4.93 -0.55
CA TYR A 18 3.87 -5.57 -1.87
C TYR A 18 3.36 -7.01 -1.79
N GLN A 19 3.83 -7.78 -0.79
CA GLN A 19 3.37 -9.16 -0.58
C GLN A 19 1.88 -9.23 -0.22
N ALA A 20 1.39 -8.32 0.63
CA ALA A 20 -0.03 -8.21 0.96
C ALA A 20 -0.87 -7.88 -0.28
N TRP A 21 -0.34 -7.01 -1.15
CA TRP A 21 -0.96 -6.69 -2.43
C TRP A 21 -0.99 -7.91 -3.37
N GLU A 22 0.10 -8.64 -3.53
CA GLU A 22 0.14 -9.87 -4.33
C GLU A 22 -0.92 -10.89 -3.86
N LYS A 23 -1.05 -11.10 -2.55
CA LYS A 23 -2.09 -11.96 -1.98
C LYS A 23 -3.49 -11.45 -2.30
N GLY A 24 -3.73 -10.15 -2.12
CA GLY A 24 -5.02 -9.53 -2.46
C GLY A 24 -5.35 -9.66 -3.95
N PHE A 25 -4.36 -9.63 -4.85
CA PHE A 25 -4.56 -9.91 -6.26
C PHE A 25 -4.90 -11.38 -6.53
N GLN A 26 -4.17 -12.33 -5.91
CA GLN A 26 -4.44 -13.77 -6.04
C GLN A 26 -5.87 -14.14 -5.59
N GLU A 27 -6.42 -13.42 -4.62
CA GLU A 27 -7.80 -13.56 -4.14
C GLU A 27 -8.85 -12.82 -5.00
N GLY A 28 -8.44 -12.11 -6.06
CA GLY A 28 -9.35 -11.29 -6.89
C GLY A 28 -9.87 -10.01 -6.20
N LEU A 29 -9.20 -9.57 -5.13
CA LEU A 29 -9.62 -8.42 -4.32
C LEU A 29 -8.89 -7.12 -4.68
N LEU A 30 -7.71 -7.20 -5.28
CA LEU A 30 -6.92 -6.04 -5.70
C LEU A 30 -6.49 -6.21 -7.16
N PRO A 31 -6.18 -5.12 -7.87
CA PRO A 31 -5.61 -5.21 -9.22
C PRO A 31 -4.21 -5.83 -9.16
N SER A 32 -3.69 -6.30 -10.30
CA SER A 32 -2.34 -6.89 -10.33
C SER A 32 -1.25 -5.84 -10.03
N PRO A 33 -0.22 -6.20 -9.25
CA PRO A 33 0.98 -5.37 -9.12
C PRO A 33 1.71 -5.27 -10.46
N GLY A 34 2.07 -4.06 -10.85
CA GLY A 34 2.89 -3.76 -12.01
C GLY A 34 4.37 -3.62 -11.65
N ALA A 35 5.24 -3.89 -12.61
CA ALA A 35 6.70 -3.85 -12.42
C ALA A 35 7.26 -2.45 -12.07
N ARG A 36 6.47 -1.39 -12.29
CA ARG A 36 6.84 0.01 -12.00
C ARG A 36 6.03 0.62 -10.85
N ASP A 37 5.19 -0.16 -10.18
CA ASP A 37 4.42 0.37 -9.06
C ASP A 37 5.33 0.60 -7.85
N GLU A 38 5.36 1.85 -7.38
CA GLU A 38 6.17 2.27 -6.25
C GLU A 38 5.30 2.46 -5.00
N ILE A 39 5.65 1.77 -3.92
CA ILE A 39 5.01 1.96 -2.62
C ILE A 39 5.70 3.12 -1.90
N MET A 40 5.03 4.27 -1.86
CA MET A 40 5.52 5.46 -1.19
C MET A 40 5.34 5.32 0.33
N LEU A 41 6.42 5.57 1.09
CA LEU A 41 6.41 5.65 2.55
C LEU A 41 6.92 7.01 3.02
N GLU A 42 6.05 7.75 3.69
CA GLU A 42 6.32 9.07 4.24
C GLU A 42 6.19 9.11 5.76
N ALA A 43 6.80 10.12 6.39
CA ALA A 43 6.62 10.34 7.82
C ALA A 43 5.31 11.14 8.02
N PRO A 44 4.37 10.67 8.86
CA PRO A 44 3.13 11.39 9.12
C PRO A 44 3.37 12.76 9.78
N LYS A 45 2.49 13.72 9.50
CA LYS A 45 2.52 15.04 10.16
C LYS A 45 2.22 14.96 11.65
N GLU A 46 1.29 14.09 12.03
CA GLU A 46 0.86 13.88 13.40
C GLU A 46 1.46 12.59 13.97
N ARG A 47 2.10 12.68 15.13
CA ARG A 47 2.76 11.54 15.79
C ARG A 47 1.79 10.40 16.13
N ALA A 48 0.51 10.71 16.35
CA ALA A 48 -0.52 9.72 16.64
C ALA A 48 -0.74 8.71 15.49
N HIS A 49 -0.35 9.05 14.27
CA HIS A 49 -0.45 8.18 13.09
C HIS A 49 0.74 7.22 12.91
N GLY A 50 1.63 7.15 13.90
CA GLY A 50 2.79 6.26 13.87
C GLY A 50 4.00 6.85 13.14
N ASN A 51 4.96 5.98 12.79
CA ASN A 51 6.24 6.42 12.23
C ASN A 51 6.23 6.56 10.70
N PHE A 52 5.35 5.82 10.02
CA PHE A 52 5.26 5.79 8.57
C PHE A 52 3.79 5.73 8.12
N ALA A 53 3.48 6.37 7.00
CA ALA A 53 2.22 6.25 6.29
C ALA A 53 2.47 5.94 4.80
N SER A 54 1.45 5.37 4.14
CA SER A 54 1.43 5.12 2.71
C SER A 54 0.07 5.51 2.12
N ASN A 55 0.07 6.02 0.89
CA ASN A 55 -1.13 6.35 0.12
C ASN A 55 -1.58 5.21 -0.82
N ILE A 56 -0.94 4.03 -0.75
CA ILE A 56 -1.16 2.91 -1.68
C ILE A 56 -2.64 2.52 -1.81
N ALA A 57 -3.40 2.55 -0.71
CA ALA A 57 -4.81 2.20 -0.73
C ALA A 57 -5.66 3.13 -1.62
N PHE A 58 -5.33 4.44 -1.63
CA PHE A 58 -5.97 5.40 -2.53
C PHE A 58 -5.60 5.15 -3.99
N GLN A 59 -4.34 4.84 -4.26
CA GLN A 59 -3.86 4.55 -5.62
C GLN A 59 -4.53 3.30 -6.20
N LEU A 60 -4.60 2.22 -5.44
CA LEU A 60 -5.24 0.97 -5.85
C LEU A 60 -6.75 1.15 -6.07
N ALA A 61 -7.44 1.84 -5.16
CA ALA A 61 -8.85 2.18 -5.34
C ALA A 61 -9.08 3.00 -6.61
N GLY A 62 -8.18 3.93 -6.93
CA GLY A 62 -8.19 4.70 -8.18
C GLY A 62 -8.02 3.82 -9.42
N ARG A 63 -7.07 2.87 -9.38
CA ARG A 63 -6.84 1.91 -10.49
C ARG A 63 -8.04 1.03 -10.75
N MET A 64 -8.66 0.47 -9.71
CA MET A 64 -9.86 -0.36 -9.87
C MET A 64 -11.01 0.39 -10.57
N ARG A 65 -11.20 1.68 -10.22
CA ARG A 65 -12.19 2.54 -10.91
C ARG A 65 -11.83 2.78 -12.37
N ALA A 66 -10.55 3.03 -12.68
CA ALA A 66 -10.09 3.22 -14.05
C ALA A 66 -10.23 1.94 -14.90
N GLU A 67 -10.10 0.77 -14.29
CA GLU A 67 -10.26 -0.55 -14.92
C GLU A 67 -11.74 -1.00 -15.02
N GLY A 68 -12.71 -0.15 -14.67
CA GLY A 68 -14.14 -0.43 -14.81
C GLY A 68 -14.70 -1.42 -13.79
N GLN A 69 -13.94 -1.76 -12.74
CA GLN A 69 -14.42 -2.59 -11.63
C GLN A 69 -15.31 -1.75 -10.70
N SER A 70 -16.25 -2.39 -9.99
CA SER A 70 -16.99 -1.76 -8.89
C SER A 70 -15.98 -1.26 -7.85
N GLY A 71 -15.66 0.04 -7.93
CA GLY A 71 -14.51 0.60 -7.21
C GLY A 71 -14.69 0.48 -5.70
N ARG A 72 -13.79 -0.26 -5.05
CA ARG A 72 -13.70 -0.32 -3.58
C ARG A 72 -13.29 1.04 -3.03
N ALA A 73 -13.81 1.40 -1.85
CA ALA A 73 -13.36 2.60 -1.15
C ALA A 73 -11.90 2.42 -0.68
N PRO A 74 -11.07 3.49 -0.63
CA PRO A 74 -9.69 3.39 -0.14
C PRO A 74 -9.58 2.77 1.26
N ARG A 75 -10.59 2.98 2.12
CA ARG A 75 -10.64 2.35 3.45
C ARG A 75 -10.74 0.83 3.36
N GLU A 76 -11.60 0.30 2.51
CA GLU A 76 -11.74 -1.14 2.31
C GLU A 76 -10.45 -1.75 1.73
N VAL A 77 -9.83 -1.04 0.79
CA VAL A 77 -8.53 -1.45 0.23
C VAL A 77 -7.44 -1.49 1.30
N ALA A 78 -7.41 -0.51 2.20
CA ALA A 78 -6.47 -0.49 3.32
C ALA A 78 -6.70 -1.67 4.27
N GLU A 79 -7.96 -2.02 4.58
CA GLU A 79 -8.26 -3.21 5.38
C GLU A 79 -7.84 -4.50 4.69
N ILE A 80 -8.07 -4.63 3.37
CA ILE A 80 -7.61 -5.79 2.60
C ILE A 80 -6.10 -5.98 2.77
N LEU A 81 -5.32 -4.91 2.58
CA LEU A 81 -3.86 -4.94 2.74
C LEU A 81 -3.43 -5.23 4.18
N ARG A 82 -4.18 -4.78 5.20
CA ARG A 82 -3.83 -4.97 6.61
C ARG A 82 -3.98 -6.43 7.07
N GLU A 83 -4.96 -7.14 6.52
CA GLU A 83 -5.30 -8.51 6.92
C GLU A 83 -4.44 -9.59 6.24
N ARG A 84 -3.54 -9.22 5.33
CA ARG A 84 -2.79 -10.13 4.44
C ARG A 84 -1.29 -10.01 4.62
#